data_AF-A0A165SJ76-F1
#
_entry.id   AF-A0A165SJ76-F1
#
_cell.length_a   1.000
_cell.length_b   1.000
_cell.length_c   1.000
_cell.angle_alpha   90.00
_cell.angle_beta   90.00
_cell.angle_gamma   90.00
#
_symmetry.space_group_name_H-M   'P 1'
#
loop_
_entity.id
_entity.type
_entity.pdbx_description
1 polymer ?
#
loop_
_entity_poly.entity_id
_entity_poly.type
_entity_poly.pdbx_seq_one_letter_code
_entity_poly.pdbx_strand_id
1 'polypeptide(L)'
;MSTHQHLGLNLEYVPELYPPTGTQNTAGSHSGNTTANPAFLPANVPLDAELAHTQARVRELEQLLRSRSQVPTNPMIADPMTILAAQRDAAESGGEGKKPVALPDIEPGMKSNAFDLPVPPRVDAAFRDYRYVPYTALSDAARLRAAHGEEEFYLNRSGSWTAKGLDRRDERNITPINWQAASLVAEDRTRRYHGDARADALHNHHVIVMQLAGTHGWEVAVEYDIWQREAAANNVRHDLSGLDTSCLVVISTRSKTTGLTTGAMPAMAHSSTPGSNSSLKRGANATTMAAPLQKRARTDGRCFRCGNSGHFPAQCTNALTITGRPVAALVTDPSRSPNTLAAADGRHYCFNFAVSGNCRFGEQCQNVHACSICGNRSHGAGGCTRRA
;
A
#
# COMPACT_ATOMS: atom_id res chain seq x y z
N MET A 1 -5.59 51.48 16.55
CA MET A 1 -4.36 51.10 17.27
C MET A 1 -4.73 49.97 18.22
N SER A 2 -4.54 48.72 17.80
CA SER A 2 -4.89 47.52 18.57
C SER A 2 -3.63 46.69 18.74
N THR A 3 -3.19 46.53 19.98
CA THR A 3 -2.00 45.79 20.40
C THR A 3 -2.34 44.31 20.56
N HIS A 4 -1.73 43.46 19.73
CA HIS A 4 -1.78 42.00 19.90
C HIS A 4 -0.64 41.55 20.82
N GLN A 5 -0.99 40.98 21.96
CA GLN A 5 -0.05 40.32 22.88
C GLN A 5 0.30 38.91 22.36
N HIS A 6 1.60 38.65 22.21
CA HIS A 6 2.18 37.34 21.95
C HIS A 6 2.37 36.58 23.28
N LEU A 7 1.75 35.40 23.41
CA LEU A 7 2.07 34.44 24.46
C LEU A 7 3.18 33.52 23.96
N GLY A 8 4.37 33.66 24.55
CA GLY A 8 5.51 32.77 24.35
C GLY A 8 5.41 31.55 25.26
N LEU A 9 5.41 30.36 24.68
CA LEU A 9 5.59 29.09 25.38
C LEU A 9 7.02 28.61 25.14
N ASN A 10 7.87 28.74 26.16
CA ASN A 10 9.18 28.08 26.22
C ASN A 10 8.97 26.65 26.73
N LEU A 11 9.26 25.66 25.89
CA LEU A 11 9.40 24.26 26.29
C LEU A 11 10.90 23.93 26.31
N GLU A 12 11.48 23.89 27.52
CA GLU A 12 12.79 23.33 27.76
C GLU A 12 12.75 21.80 27.59
N TYR A 13 13.60 21.29 26.71
CA TYR A 13 13.78 19.87 26.44
C TYR A 13 15.06 19.40 27.15
N VAL A 14 14.92 18.48 28.10
CA VAL A 14 16.03 17.82 28.81
C VAL A 14 16.16 16.38 28.26
N PRO A 15 17.31 15.96 27.71
CA PRO A 15 17.51 14.59 27.24
C PRO A 15 17.85 13.66 28.41
N GLU A 16 17.08 12.57 28.55
CA GLU A 16 17.30 11.51 29.52
C GLU A 16 18.31 10.48 28.98
N LEU A 17 19.31 10.13 29.80
CA LEU A 17 20.42 9.21 29.49
C LEU A 17 19.99 7.74 29.56
N TYR A 18 20.32 6.96 28.53
CA TYR A 18 20.16 5.50 28.51
C TYR A 18 21.20 4.78 29.39
N PRO A 19 20.84 3.67 30.06
CA PRO A 19 21.81 2.82 30.76
C PRO A 19 22.45 1.75 29.83
N PRO A 20 23.63 1.20 30.20
CA PRO A 20 24.39 0.27 29.37
C PRO A 20 23.90 -1.18 29.48
N THR A 21 23.87 -1.89 28.36
CA THR A 21 23.63 -3.33 28.28
C THR A 21 24.91 -4.12 28.59
N GLY A 22 24.88 -4.89 29.68
CA GLY A 22 25.93 -5.84 30.03
C GLY A 22 25.86 -7.12 29.19
N THR A 23 27.00 -7.55 28.69
CA THR A 23 27.23 -8.83 28.01
C THR A 23 27.56 -9.92 29.04
N GLN A 24 26.78 -11.00 29.07
CA GLN A 24 27.14 -12.22 29.81
C GLN A 24 27.69 -13.27 28.86
N ASN A 25 28.97 -13.61 29.10
CA ASN A 25 29.64 -14.78 28.55
C ASN A 25 29.04 -16.06 29.15
N THR A 26 28.70 -17.03 28.31
CA THR A 26 28.49 -18.42 28.73
C THR A 26 29.50 -19.31 28.04
N ALA A 27 30.34 -19.94 28.88
CA ALA A 27 31.30 -20.96 28.51
C ALA A 27 30.56 -22.27 28.19
N GLY A 28 30.94 -22.91 27.07
CA GLY A 28 30.49 -24.24 26.68
C GLY A 28 31.69 -25.14 26.44
N SER A 29 31.98 -25.95 27.46
CA SER A 29 32.95 -27.04 27.48
C SER A 29 32.40 -28.27 26.74
N HIS A 30 33.11 -28.80 25.74
CA HIS A 30 33.00 -30.19 25.24
C HIS A 30 34.43 -30.67 24.90
N SER A 31 35.03 -31.57 25.71
CA SER A 31 35.00 -33.03 25.51
C SER A 31 35.50 -33.40 24.11
N GLY A 32 36.79 -33.70 23.90
CA GLY A 32 37.45 -34.87 24.46
C GLY A 32 37.19 -36.07 23.54
N ASN A 33 38.03 -36.26 22.52
CA ASN A 33 38.12 -37.54 21.82
C ASN A 33 39.54 -37.81 21.35
N THR A 34 40.21 -38.63 22.16
CA THR A 34 41.52 -39.22 21.96
C THR A 34 41.35 -40.44 21.07
N THR A 35 41.84 -40.40 19.83
CA THR A 35 42.01 -41.60 19.01
C THR A 35 43.48 -41.90 18.83
N ALA A 36 43.81 -43.12 19.21
CA ALA A 36 45.11 -43.73 19.28
C ALA A 36 45.90 -43.65 17.98
N ASN A 37 47.21 -43.43 18.14
CA ASN A 37 48.21 -43.41 17.11
C ASN A 37 48.85 -44.82 17.05
N PRO A 38 48.65 -45.63 16.01
CA PRO A 38 49.38 -46.87 15.88
C PRO A 38 50.74 -46.61 15.22
N ALA A 39 51.79 -46.88 15.97
CA ALA A 39 53.14 -47.04 15.46
C ALA A 39 53.20 -48.25 14.52
N PHE A 40 53.49 -48.00 13.25
CA PHE A 40 53.98 -49.01 12.32
C PHE A 40 54.98 -48.32 11.37
N LEU A 41 56.26 -48.65 11.54
CA LEU A 41 57.32 -48.34 10.58
C LEU A 41 57.33 -49.46 9.53
N PRO A 42 56.92 -49.24 8.28
CA PRO A 42 57.26 -50.14 7.20
C PRO A 42 58.67 -49.86 6.69
N ALA A 43 59.34 -50.96 6.38
CA ALA A 43 60.70 -51.03 5.86
C ALA A 43 60.87 -50.23 4.55
N ASN A 44 62.05 -49.60 4.45
CA ASN A 44 62.77 -49.20 3.23
C ASN A 44 61.94 -49.19 1.95
N VAL A 45 61.13 -48.15 1.78
CA VAL A 45 60.56 -47.80 0.47
C VAL A 45 61.71 -47.24 -0.37
N PRO A 46 61.94 -47.75 -1.59
CA PRO A 46 62.95 -47.17 -2.49
C PRO A 46 62.65 -45.68 -2.68
N LEU A 47 63.64 -44.83 -2.45
CA LEU A 47 63.52 -43.36 -2.45
C LEU A 47 62.77 -42.82 -3.69
N ASP A 48 62.89 -43.51 -4.83
CA ASP A 48 62.24 -43.17 -6.09
C ASP A 48 60.71 -43.29 -6.06
N ALA A 49 60.17 -44.26 -5.31
CA ALA A 49 58.72 -44.46 -5.19
C ALA A 49 58.07 -43.37 -4.31
N GLU A 50 58.78 -42.92 -3.27
CA GLU A 50 58.32 -41.83 -2.41
C GLU A 50 58.38 -40.49 -3.14
N LEU A 51 59.40 -40.27 -3.99
CA LEU A 51 59.51 -39.09 -4.84
C LEU A 51 58.37 -39.04 -5.89
N ALA A 52 58.07 -40.17 -6.53
CA ALA A 52 56.96 -40.25 -7.49
C ALA A 52 55.61 -39.98 -6.83
N HIS A 53 55.39 -40.48 -5.61
CA HIS A 53 54.16 -40.24 -4.85
C HIS A 53 54.02 -38.77 -4.43
N THR A 54 55.10 -38.15 -3.96
CA THR A 54 55.08 -36.71 -3.60
C THR A 54 54.86 -35.84 -4.82
N GLN A 55 55.49 -36.14 -5.97
CA GLN A 55 55.25 -35.40 -7.22
C GLN A 55 53.80 -35.52 -7.72
N ALA A 56 53.19 -36.71 -7.62
CA ALA A 56 51.79 -36.90 -7.98
C ALA A 56 50.86 -36.06 -7.08
N ARG A 57 51.13 -36.05 -5.78
CA ARG A 57 50.35 -35.30 -4.79
C ARG A 57 50.50 -33.77 -4.94
N VAL A 58 51.68 -33.29 -5.37
CA VAL A 58 51.89 -31.87 -5.71
C VAL A 58 51.04 -31.49 -6.93
N ARG A 59 51.02 -32.29 -8.00
CA ARG A 59 50.18 -32.00 -9.18
C ARG A 59 48.68 -32.01 -8.85
N GLU A 60 48.24 -32.92 -7.98
CA GLU A 60 46.86 -32.96 -7.51
C GLU A 60 46.48 -31.70 -6.71
N LEU A 61 47.36 -31.26 -5.81
CA LEU A 61 47.17 -30.00 -5.06
C LEU A 61 47.17 -28.78 -5.98
N GLU A 62 48.02 -28.74 -7.00
CA GLU A 62 48.01 -27.68 -8.01
C GLU A 62 46.71 -27.66 -8.83
N GLN A 63 46.15 -28.84 -9.18
CA GLN A 63 44.85 -28.92 -9.84
C GLN A 63 43.70 -28.44 -8.92
N LEU A 64 43.72 -28.83 -7.64
CA LEU A 64 42.73 -28.37 -6.67
C LEU A 64 42.81 -26.84 -6.48
N LEU A 65 44.00 -26.27 -6.40
CA LEU A 65 44.15 -24.81 -6.29
C LEU A 65 43.66 -24.07 -7.54
N ARG A 66 43.88 -24.61 -8.75
CA ARG A 66 43.31 -24.05 -9.99
C ARG A 66 41.79 -24.14 -10.04
N SER A 67 41.19 -25.23 -9.54
CA SER A 67 39.73 -25.34 -9.44
C SER A 67 39.13 -24.41 -8.38
N ARG A 68 39.87 -24.11 -7.30
CA ARG A 68 39.42 -23.29 -6.18
C ARG A 68 39.64 -21.78 -6.40
N SER A 69 40.50 -21.40 -7.35
CA SER A 69 40.66 -19.99 -7.75
C SER A 69 39.50 -19.46 -8.61
N GLN A 70 38.58 -20.33 -9.03
CA GLN A 70 37.25 -19.90 -9.45
C GLN A 70 36.45 -19.59 -8.17
N VAL A 71 36.79 -18.47 -7.53
CA VAL A 71 35.95 -17.89 -6.49
C VAL A 71 34.57 -17.73 -7.12
N PRO A 72 33.52 -18.41 -6.61
CA PRO A 72 32.18 -18.20 -7.11
C PRO A 72 31.87 -16.72 -6.87
N THR A 73 31.90 -15.94 -7.95
CA THR A 73 31.48 -14.55 -7.94
C THR A 73 30.04 -14.58 -7.50
N ASN A 74 29.82 -14.28 -6.21
CA ASN A 74 28.49 -14.11 -5.67
C ASN A 74 27.86 -13.03 -6.56
N PRO A 75 26.81 -13.32 -7.35
CA PRO A 75 26.25 -12.38 -8.33
C PRO A 75 25.69 -11.11 -7.68
N MET A 76 25.67 -11.07 -6.34
CA MET A 76 25.26 -9.94 -5.51
C MET A 76 26.42 -9.03 -5.08
N ILE A 77 27.68 -9.41 -5.29
CA ILE A 77 28.86 -8.60 -4.93
C ILE A 77 29.49 -8.11 -6.22
N ALA A 78 29.34 -6.82 -6.51
CA ALA A 78 29.94 -6.19 -7.68
C ALA A 78 31.47 -6.36 -7.65
N ASP A 79 32.05 -6.68 -8.80
CA ASP A 79 33.50 -6.75 -8.97
C ASP A 79 34.12 -5.40 -8.57
N PRO A 80 35.17 -5.38 -7.72
CA PRO A 80 35.89 -4.17 -7.35
C PRO A 80 36.27 -3.28 -8.54
N MET A 81 36.55 -3.87 -9.71
CA MET A 81 36.83 -3.11 -10.93
C MET A 81 35.59 -2.38 -11.47
N THR A 82 34.41 -2.97 -11.34
CA THR A 82 33.13 -2.33 -11.70
C THR A 82 32.83 -1.17 -10.74
N ILE A 83 33.15 -1.32 -9.45
CA ILE A 83 33.01 -0.24 -8.47
C ILE A 83 33.92 0.95 -8.82
N LEU A 84 35.19 0.67 -9.16
CA LEU A 84 36.14 1.72 -9.56
C LEU A 84 35.78 2.39 -10.89
N ALA A 85 35.23 1.63 -11.85
CA ALA A 85 34.71 2.20 -13.10
C ALA A 85 33.52 3.12 -12.83
N ALA A 86 32.54 2.68 -12.04
CA ALA A 86 31.39 3.51 -11.67
C ALA A 86 31.79 4.77 -10.88
N GLN A 87 32.81 4.69 -10.01
CA GLN A 87 33.35 5.86 -9.32
C GLN A 87 34.03 6.85 -10.27
N ARG A 88 34.73 6.35 -11.29
CA ARG A 88 35.36 7.20 -12.31
C ARG A 88 34.32 7.87 -13.19
N ASP A 89 33.32 7.11 -13.64
CA ASP A 89 32.20 7.65 -14.42
C ASP A 89 31.46 8.71 -13.62
N ALA A 90 31.23 8.51 -12.32
CA ALA A 90 30.61 9.50 -11.43
C ALA A 90 31.48 10.75 -11.21
N ALA A 91 32.80 10.61 -11.22
CA ALA A 91 33.73 11.74 -11.13
C ALA A 91 33.79 12.53 -12.44
N GLU A 92 33.78 11.85 -13.59
CA GLU A 92 33.76 12.46 -14.92
C GLU A 92 32.41 13.14 -15.22
N SER A 93 31.30 12.51 -14.84
CA SER A 93 29.96 13.10 -14.96
C SER A 93 29.62 14.11 -13.85
N GLY A 94 30.43 14.21 -12.80
CA GLY A 94 30.34 15.24 -11.77
C GLY A 94 30.82 16.64 -12.23
N GLY A 95 31.49 16.72 -13.39
CA GLY A 95 32.14 17.92 -13.90
C GLY A 95 31.44 18.65 -15.06
N GLU A 96 30.38 18.08 -15.66
CA GLU A 96 29.55 18.82 -16.61
C GLU A 96 28.76 19.89 -15.86
N GLY A 97 29.37 21.08 -15.77
CA GLY A 97 28.88 22.34 -15.23
C GLY A 97 27.43 22.33 -14.78
N LYS A 98 27.17 21.81 -13.57
CA LYS A 98 25.98 22.16 -12.81
C LYS A 98 26.09 23.65 -12.53
N LYS A 99 25.64 24.47 -13.49
CA LYS A 99 25.36 25.88 -13.26
C LYS A 99 24.62 25.92 -11.93
N PRO A 100 25.08 26.69 -10.93
CA PRO A 100 24.35 26.80 -9.68
C PRO A 100 22.90 27.06 -10.06
N VAL A 101 22.00 26.19 -9.59
CA VAL A 101 20.57 26.36 -9.83
C VAL A 101 20.21 27.65 -9.11
N ALA A 102 20.29 28.76 -9.84
CA ALA A 102 19.84 30.04 -9.39
C ALA A 102 18.34 29.89 -9.24
N LEU A 103 17.89 29.73 -7.99
CA LEU A 103 16.47 29.78 -7.68
C LEU A 103 15.99 31.16 -8.15
N PRO A 104 14.87 31.24 -8.90
CA PRO A 104 14.30 32.52 -9.29
C PRO A 104 14.01 33.36 -8.05
N ASP A 105 14.11 34.68 -8.18
CA ASP A 105 13.87 35.61 -7.09
C ASP A 105 12.46 35.41 -6.50
N ILE A 106 12.34 35.54 -5.17
CA ILE A 106 11.05 35.42 -4.49
C ILE A 106 10.21 36.66 -4.81
N GLU A 107 9.13 36.49 -5.56
CA GLU A 107 8.14 37.55 -5.79
C GLU A 107 7.19 37.66 -4.57
N PRO A 108 7.24 38.73 -3.77
CA PRO A 108 6.38 38.87 -2.59
C PRO A 108 4.89 38.86 -2.99
N GLY A 109 4.13 37.92 -2.43
CA GLY A 109 2.69 37.77 -2.70
C GLY A 109 2.35 36.73 -3.76
N MET A 110 3.32 36.20 -4.50
CA MET A 110 3.08 35.09 -5.43
C MET A 110 2.77 33.81 -4.65
N LYS A 111 1.59 33.24 -4.87
CA LYS A 111 1.19 31.92 -4.35
C LYS A 111 1.15 30.97 -5.53
N SER A 112 1.83 29.83 -5.42
CA SER A 112 1.70 28.78 -6.43
C SER A 112 0.24 28.35 -6.50
N ASN A 113 -0.30 28.37 -7.72
CA ASN A 113 -1.61 27.79 -7.94
C ASN A 113 -1.43 26.27 -7.98
N ALA A 114 -2.16 25.54 -7.14
CA ALA A 114 -2.14 24.07 -7.16
C ALA A 114 -2.56 23.54 -8.55
N PHE A 115 -3.32 24.34 -9.31
CA PHE A 115 -3.71 24.02 -10.68
C PHE A 115 -2.59 24.13 -11.72
N ASP A 116 -1.41 24.67 -11.38
CA ASP A 116 -0.29 24.82 -12.33
C ASP A 116 0.64 23.60 -12.37
N LEU A 117 0.39 22.57 -11.56
CA LEU A 117 1.21 21.36 -11.57
C LEU A 117 1.18 20.67 -12.96
N PRO A 118 2.27 20.14 -13.50
CA PRO A 118 2.20 19.43 -14.78
C PRO A 118 1.26 18.22 -14.68
N VAL A 119 0.43 18.01 -15.71
CA VAL A 119 -0.36 16.78 -15.84
C VAL A 119 0.62 15.62 -16.06
N PRO A 120 0.50 14.49 -15.33
CA PRO A 120 1.41 13.36 -15.49
C PRO A 120 1.50 12.94 -16.97
N PRO A 121 2.69 12.71 -17.55
CA PRO A 121 2.86 12.43 -18.98
C PRO A 121 1.96 11.29 -19.48
N ARG A 122 1.73 10.31 -18.60
CA ARG A 122 0.86 9.18 -18.89
C ARG A 122 -0.62 9.50 -18.92
N VAL A 123 -1.08 10.41 -18.05
CA VAL A 123 -2.47 10.90 -18.07
C VAL A 123 -2.66 11.75 -19.32
N ASP A 124 -1.68 12.59 -19.66
CA ASP A 124 -1.67 13.39 -20.88
C ASP A 124 -1.70 12.52 -22.16
N ALA A 125 -0.93 11.42 -22.19
CA ALA A 125 -1.00 10.43 -23.27
C ALA A 125 -2.38 9.76 -23.36
N ALA A 126 -3.01 9.43 -22.22
CA ALA A 126 -4.36 8.87 -22.22
C ALA A 126 -5.40 9.84 -22.80
N PHE A 127 -5.30 11.14 -22.50
CA PHE A 127 -6.10 12.15 -23.18
C PHE A 127 -5.85 12.16 -24.67
N ARG A 128 -4.58 12.21 -25.11
CA ARG A 128 -4.20 12.21 -26.53
C ARG A 128 -4.79 11.02 -27.30
N ASP A 129 -4.78 9.84 -26.69
CA ASP A 129 -5.30 8.60 -27.27
C ASP A 129 -6.83 8.45 -27.16
N TYR A 130 -7.53 9.47 -26.64
CA TYR A 130 -8.97 9.44 -26.33
C TYR A 130 -9.39 8.26 -25.44
N ARG A 131 -8.52 7.87 -24.50
CA ARG A 131 -8.78 6.81 -23.52
C ARG A 131 -9.44 7.38 -22.27
N TYR A 132 -10.15 6.52 -21.53
CA TYR A 132 -10.74 6.90 -20.25
C TYR A 132 -9.68 7.34 -19.24
N VAL A 133 -9.87 8.52 -18.66
CA VAL A 133 -9.02 9.10 -17.62
C VAL A 133 -9.83 9.26 -16.33
N PRO A 134 -9.47 8.57 -15.24
CA PRO A 134 -10.15 8.77 -13.96
C PRO A 134 -9.80 10.16 -13.38
N TYR A 135 -10.78 10.89 -12.87
CA TYR A 135 -10.56 12.26 -12.36
C TYR A 135 -9.71 12.30 -11.09
N THR A 136 -9.64 11.20 -10.35
CA THR A 136 -8.68 11.04 -9.25
C THR A 136 -7.23 11.09 -9.71
N ALA A 137 -6.93 10.72 -10.97
CA ALA A 137 -5.60 10.87 -11.55
C ALA A 137 -5.24 12.31 -11.94
N LEU A 138 -6.23 13.21 -11.96
CA LEU A 138 -6.06 14.65 -12.16
C LEU A 138 -6.06 15.45 -10.85
N SER A 139 -6.26 14.79 -9.71
CA SER A 139 -6.17 15.45 -8.41
C SER A 139 -4.77 16.00 -8.13
N ASP A 140 -4.68 17.05 -7.32
CA ASP A 140 -3.40 17.64 -6.93
C ASP A 140 -2.48 16.61 -6.27
N ALA A 141 -3.04 15.70 -5.46
CA ALA A 141 -2.28 14.61 -4.85
C ALA A 141 -1.70 13.65 -5.91
N ALA A 142 -2.42 13.34 -6.98
CA ALA A 142 -1.90 12.52 -8.07
C ALA A 142 -0.82 13.26 -8.88
N ARG A 143 -1.01 14.55 -9.15
CA ARG A 143 -0.05 15.39 -9.88
C ARG A 143 1.24 15.60 -9.09
N LEU A 144 1.15 15.85 -7.79
CA LEU A 144 2.32 15.95 -6.90
C LEU A 144 3.13 14.65 -6.88
N ARG A 145 2.47 13.48 -6.72
CA ARG A 145 3.16 12.19 -6.77
C ARG A 145 3.88 11.96 -8.10
N ALA A 146 3.24 12.29 -9.22
CA ALA A 146 3.88 12.20 -10.52
C ALA A 146 5.06 13.18 -10.68
N ALA A 147 4.95 14.40 -10.15
CA ALA A 147 6.04 15.37 -10.14
C ALA A 147 7.25 14.89 -9.31
N HIS A 148 7.01 14.06 -8.29
CA HIS A 148 8.07 13.38 -7.54
C HIS A 148 8.62 12.12 -8.23
N GLY A 149 8.15 11.79 -9.44
CA GLY A 149 8.58 10.59 -10.17
C GLY A 149 8.03 9.28 -9.60
N GLU A 150 7.00 9.35 -8.75
CA GLU A 150 6.35 8.17 -8.17
C GLU A 150 5.40 7.52 -9.19
N GLU A 151 5.96 6.92 -10.24
CA GLU A 151 5.19 6.05 -11.13
C GLU A 151 5.16 4.62 -10.57
N GLU A 152 3.95 4.11 -10.34
CA GLU A 152 3.78 2.73 -9.87
C GLU A 152 3.99 1.73 -11.02
N PHE A 153 5.12 1.02 -10.99
CA PHE A 153 5.38 -0.14 -11.84
C PHE A 153 5.10 -1.43 -11.07
N TYR A 154 4.57 -2.44 -11.74
CA TYR A 154 4.45 -3.78 -11.19
C TYR A 154 5.14 -4.79 -12.10
N LEU A 155 5.75 -5.81 -11.48
CA LEU A 155 6.33 -6.93 -12.18
C LEU A 155 5.22 -7.89 -12.57
N ASN A 156 5.00 -8.08 -13.88
CA ASN A 156 3.99 -9.01 -14.36
C ASN A 156 4.50 -10.46 -14.33
N ARG A 157 3.63 -11.44 -14.64
CA ARG A 157 3.99 -12.87 -14.59
C ARG A 157 5.07 -13.27 -15.59
N SER A 158 5.27 -12.49 -16.67
CA SER A 158 6.36 -12.73 -17.64
C SER A 158 7.69 -12.12 -17.19
N GLY A 159 7.76 -11.53 -15.99
CA GLY A 159 8.98 -10.89 -15.48
C GLY A 159 9.29 -9.54 -16.09
N SER A 160 8.36 -8.95 -16.85
CA SER A 160 8.50 -7.60 -17.41
C SER A 160 7.85 -6.55 -16.52
N TRP A 161 8.48 -5.37 -16.44
CA TRP A 161 7.92 -4.21 -15.76
C TRP A 161 6.78 -3.64 -16.58
N THR A 162 5.58 -3.60 -16.01
CA THR A 162 4.40 -2.99 -16.63
C THR A 162 3.99 -1.79 -15.79
N ALA A 163 3.75 -0.64 -16.43
CA ALA A 163 3.19 0.52 -15.77
C ALA A 163 1.76 0.19 -15.29
N LYS A 164 1.47 0.39 -14.00
CA LYS A 164 0.16 0.10 -13.40
C LYS A 164 -0.92 0.96 -14.03
N GLY A 165 -1.97 0.39 -14.65
CA GLY A 165 -3.16 1.11 -15.19
C GLY A 165 -3.61 2.34 -14.37
N LEU A 166 -4.20 3.36 -15.02
CA LEU A 166 -4.74 4.51 -14.28
C LEU A 166 -5.76 3.99 -13.26
N ASP A 167 -5.52 4.26 -11.98
CA ASP A 167 -6.28 3.64 -10.88
C ASP A 167 -7.69 4.24 -10.81
N ARG A 168 -8.70 3.38 -10.90
CA ARG A 168 -10.12 3.75 -10.86
C ARG A 168 -10.77 3.55 -9.49
N ARG A 169 -10.08 2.86 -8.56
CA ARG A 169 -10.71 2.32 -7.34
C ARG A 169 -11.36 3.39 -6.46
N ASP A 170 -10.74 4.56 -6.41
CA ASP A 170 -11.18 5.66 -5.54
C ASP A 170 -11.98 6.74 -6.28
N GLU A 171 -12.28 6.54 -7.57
CA GLU A 171 -12.94 7.58 -8.36
C GLU A 171 -14.38 7.87 -7.90
N ARG A 172 -15.10 6.84 -7.46
CA ARG A 172 -16.44 7.00 -6.86
C ARG A 172 -16.43 7.83 -5.56
N ASN A 173 -15.27 7.94 -4.93
CA ASN A 173 -15.08 8.66 -3.67
C ASN A 173 -14.47 10.06 -3.89
N ILE A 174 -14.37 10.54 -5.13
CA ILE A 174 -13.90 11.89 -5.40
C ILE A 174 -14.87 12.92 -4.78
N THR A 175 -14.34 13.93 -4.10
CA THR A 175 -15.17 14.99 -3.52
C THR A 175 -15.64 15.96 -4.62
N PRO A 176 -16.77 16.68 -4.43
CA PRO A 176 -17.24 17.66 -5.41
C PRO A 176 -16.17 18.70 -5.78
N ILE A 177 -15.43 19.19 -4.79
CA ILE A 177 -14.37 20.19 -4.97
C ILE A 177 -13.23 19.62 -5.83
N ASN A 178 -12.75 18.42 -5.51
CA ASN A 178 -11.67 17.79 -6.27
C ASN A 178 -12.11 17.39 -7.68
N TRP A 179 -13.38 16.99 -7.83
CA TRP A 179 -13.95 16.68 -9.12
C TRP A 179 -14.04 17.92 -10.01
N GLN A 180 -14.51 19.05 -9.48
CA GLN A 180 -14.61 20.30 -10.25
C GLN A 180 -13.23 20.81 -10.68
N ALA A 181 -12.22 20.71 -9.81
CA ALA A 181 -10.85 21.00 -10.19
C ALA A 181 -10.35 20.10 -11.33
N ALA A 182 -10.56 18.79 -11.21
CA ALA A 182 -10.15 17.81 -12.21
C ALA A 182 -10.90 17.99 -13.54
N SER A 183 -12.18 18.39 -13.50
CA SER A 183 -13.03 18.56 -14.67
C SER A 183 -12.52 19.70 -15.56
N LEU A 184 -12.08 20.81 -14.97
CA LEU A 184 -11.47 21.94 -15.70
C LEU A 184 -10.17 21.52 -16.40
N VAL A 185 -9.33 20.73 -15.73
CA VAL A 185 -8.10 20.18 -16.35
C VAL A 185 -8.45 19.23 -17.49
N ALA A 186 -9.50 18.41 -17.33
CA ALA A 186 -9.95 17.51 -18.37
C ALA A 186 -10.50 18.26 -19.59
N GLU A 187 -11.24 19.36 -19.39
CA GLU A 187 -11.72 20.24 -20.45
C GLU A 187 -10.55 20.86 -21.24
N ASP A 188 -9.57 21.43 -20.54
CA ASP A 188 -8.35 22.00 -21.16
C ASP A 188 -7.61 20.96 -22.02
N ARG A 189 -7.38 19.77 -21.46
CA ARG A 189 -6.68 18.69 -22.18
C ARG A 189 -7.49 18.17 -23.36
N THR A 190 -8.81 18.09 -23.22
CA THR A 190 -9.71 17.69 -24.31
C THR A 190 -9.67 18.72 -25.43
N ARG A 191 -9.69 20.02 -25.09
CA ARG A 191 -9.58 21.12 -26.06
C ARG A 191 -8.26 21.04 -26.82
N ARG A 192 -7.16 20.83 -26.10
CA ARG A 192 -5.81 20.71 -26.65
C ARG A 192 -5.66 19.56 -27.65
N TYR A 193 -6.23 18.39 -27.38
CA TYR A 193 -6.00 17.19 -28.19
C TYR A 193 -7.12 16.86 -29.19
N HIS A 194 -8.35 17.29 -28.91
CA HIS A 194 -9.55 16.88 -29.69
C HIS A 194 -10.40 18.04 -30.18
N GLY A 195 -9.97 19.28 -29.95
CA GLY A 195 -10.62 20.50 -30.44
C GLY A 195 -11.77 21.00 -29.58
N ASP A 196 -12.22 22.22 -29.91
CA ASP A 196 -13.20 22.98 -29.12
C ASP A 196 -14.55 22.26 -29.00
N ALA A 197 -15.07 21.69 -30.08
CA ALA A 197 -16.37 21.03 -30.08
C ALA A 197 -16.47 19.88 -29.04
N ARG A 198 -15.41 19.08 -28.88
CA ARG A 198 -15.40 18.01 -27.85
C ARG A 198 -15.25 18.57 -26.45
N ALA A 199 -14.44 19.61 -26.29
CA ALA A 199 -14.26 20.27 -25.00
C ALA A 199 -15.56 20.93 -24.53
N ASP A 200 -16.30 21.58 -25.43
CA ASP A 200 -17.58 22.22 -25.14
C ASP A 200 -18.66 21.17 -24.80
N ALA A 201 -18.68 20.03 -25.49
CA ALA A 201 -19.56 18.90 -25.14
C ALA A 201 -19.24 18.35 -23.73
N LEU A 202 -17.95 18.19 -23.40
CA LEU A 202 -17.50 17.76 -22.07
C LEU A 202 -17.84 18.81 -20.98
N HIS A 203 -17.71 20.09 -21.30
CA HIS A 203 -18.11 21.19 -20.41
C HIS A 203 -19.61 21.14 -20.10
N ASN A 204 -20.45 20.98 -21.13
CA ASN A 204 -21.90 20.85 -20.95
C ASN A 204 -22.25 19.61 -20.10
N HIS A 205 -21.55 18.49 -20.30
CA HIS A 205 -21.66 17.32 -19.43
C HIS A 205 -21.34 17.66 -17.96
N HIS A 206 -20.28 18.42 -17.70
CA HIS A 206 -19.95 18.82 -16.33
C HIS A 206 -21.02 19.69 -15.68
N VAL A 207 -21.65 20.59 -16.45
CA VAL A 207 -22.81 21.37 -15.99
C VAL A 207 -23.95 20.43 -15.59
N ILE A 208 -24.25 19.41 -16.41
CA ILE A 208 -25.28 18.41 -16.11
C ILE A 208 -24.93 17.63 -14.83
N VAL A 209 -23.68 17.17 -14.66
CA VAL A 209 -23.25 16.45 -13.45
C VAL A 209 -23.46 17.30 -12.19
N MET A 210 -23.14 18.59 -12.23
CA MET A 210 -23.38 19.50 -11.10
C MET A 210 -24.88 19.73 -10.81
N GLN A 211 -25.73 19.78 -11.84
CA GLN A 211 -27.18 19.83 -11.67
C GLN A 211 -27.73 18.53 -11.06
N LEU A 212 -27.23 17.38 -11.51
CA LEU A 212 -27.57 16.07 -10.95
C LEU A 212 -27.14 15.97 -9.48
N ALA A 213 -25.97 16.50 -9.13
CA ALA A 213 -25.50 16.53 -7.74
C ALA A 213 -26.48 17.27 -6.82
N GLY A 214 -27.05 18.40 -7.29
CA GLY A 214 -28.02 19.18 -6.54
C GLY A 214 -29.40 18.51 -6.41
N THR A 215 -29.79 17.67 -7.36
CA THR A 215 -31.15 17.09 -7.43
C THR A 215 -31.22 15.64 -6.94
N HIS A 216 -30.19 14.84 -7.20
CA HIS A 216 -30.14 13.40 -6.92
C HIS A 216 -29.06 13.02 -5.90
N GLY A 217 -28.21 13.97 -5.49
CA GLY A 217 -27.08 13.74 -4.62
C GLY A 217 -25.80 13.41 -5.38
N TRP A 218 -24.67 13.61 -4.69
CA TRP A 218 -23.34 13.50 -5.28
C TRP A 218 -22.98 12.11 -5.77
N GLU A 219 -23.38 11.07 -5.04
CA GLU A 219 -23.08 9.67 -5.38
C GLU A 219 -23.67 9.27 -6.75
N VAL A 220 -24.92 9.67 -7.01
CA VAL A 220 -25.59 9.43 -8.29
C VAL A 220 -24.93 10.23 -9.41
N ALA A 221 -24.56 11.49 -9.13
CA ALA A 221 -23.91 12.37 -10.11
C ALA A 221 -22.53 11.85 -10.54
N VAL A 222 -21.71 11.38 -9.61
CA VAL A 222 -20.38 10.80 -9.91
C VAL A 222 -20.52 9.48 -10.66
N GLU A 223 -21.49 8.63 -10.30
CA GLU A 223 -21.70 7.39 -11.05
C GLU A 223 -22.19 7.67 -12.48
N TYR A 224 -23.02 8.70 -12.67
CA TYR A 224 -23.43 9.17 -14.00
C TYR A 224 -22.25 9.71 -14.80
N ASP A 225 -21.42 10.55 -14.19
CA ASP A 225 -20.20 11.09 -14.80
C ASP A 225 -19.26 9.99 -15.29
N ILE A 226 -18.92 9.04 -14.42
CA ILE A 226 -18.05 7.90 -14.74
C ILE A 226 -18.62 7.13 -15.93
N TRP A 227 -19.91 6.79 -15.90
CA TRP A 227 -20.50 5.97 -16.94
C TRP A 227 -20.53 6.69 -18.30
N GLN A 228 -20.89 7.98 -18.34
CA GLN A 228 -20.90 8.76 -19.58
C GLN A 228 -19.48 8.92 -20.16
N ARG A 229 -18.47 9.22 -19.33
CA ARG A 229 -17.08 9.32 -19.78
C ARG A 229 -16.52 7.98 -20.25
N GLU A 230 -16.90 6.87 -19.62
CA GLU A 230 -16.54 5.52 -20.10
C GLU A 230 -17.22 5.21 -21.45
N ALA A 231 -18.49 5.57 -21.63
CA ALA A 231 -19.20 5.39 -22.90
C ALA A 231 -18.51 6.20 -24.02
N ALA A 232 -18.12 7.45 -23.75
CA ALA A 232 -17.38 8.27 -24.70
C ALA A 232 -16.00 7.71 -25.04
N ALA A 233 -15.26 7.21 -24.06
CA ALA A 233 -13.95 6.58 -24.31
C ALA A 233 -14.06 5.30 -25.16
N ASN A 234 -15.17 4.57 -25.06
CA ASN A 234 -15.41 3.36 -25.86
C ASN A 234 -16.05 3.64 -27.22
N ASN A 235 -16.75 4.77 -27.37
CA ASN A 235 -17.40 5.17 -28.61
C ASN A 235 -17.15 6.66 -28.89
N VAL A 236 -16.26 6.92 -29.84
CA VAL A 236 -15.86 8.28 -30.28
C VAL A 236 -17.04 9.11 -30.81
N ARG A 237 -18.16 8.49 -31.17
CA ARG A 237 -19.39 9.16 -31.62
C ARG A 237 -20.41 9.41 -30.51
N HIS A 238 -20.12 8.99 -29.27
CA HIS A 238 -20.98 9.26 -28.13
C HIS A 238 -21.02 10.75 -27.83
N ASP A 239 -22.22 11.32 -27.75
CA ASP A 239 -22.44 12.72 -27.44
C ASP A 239 -22.58 12.90 -25.92
N LEU A 240 -21.72 13.74 -25.35
CA LEU A 240 -21.71 14.08 -23.93
C LEU A 240 -22.53 15.35 -23.62
N SER A 241 -22.93 16.12 -24.64
CA SER A 241 -23.51 17.45 -24.42
C SER A 241 -24.93 17.43 -23.81
N GLY A 242 -25.62 16.29 -23.89
CA GLY A 242 -27.00 16.12 -23.44
C GLY A 242 -27.14 15.24 -22.19
N LEU A 243 -28.28 15.37 -21.51
CA LEU A 243 -28.64 14.47 -20.42
C LEU A 243 -29.18 13.15 -20.98
N ASP A 244 -28.49 12.05 -20.70
CA ASP A 244 -28.98 10.70 -20.96
C ASP A 244 -29.90 10.24 -19.82
N THR A 245 -31.20 10.45 -20.04
CA THR A 245 -32.24 10.08 -19.08
C THR A 245 -32.32 8.58 -18.82
N SER A 246 -31.95 7.74 -19.81
CA SER A 246 -31.97 6.29 -19.67
C SER A 246 -30.88 5.83 -18.71
N CYS A 247 -29.67 6.36 -18.88
CA CYS A 247 -28.55 6.14 -17.97
C CYS A 247 -28.88 6.59 -16.54
N LEU A 248 -29.44 7.80 -16.38
CA LEU A 248 -29.82 8.33 -15.07
C LEU A 248 -30.85 7.46 -14.33
N VAL A 249 -31.86 6.94 -15.04
CA VAL A 249 -32.87 6.03 -14.47
C VAL A 249 -32.23 4.74 -13.96
N VAL A 250 -31.32 4.15 -14.74
CA VAL A 250 -30.61 2.92 -14.35
C VAL A 250 -29.74 3.15 -13.11
N ILE A 251 -29.01 4.26 -13.03
CA ILE A 251 -28.20 4.57 -11.85
C ILE A 251 -29.10 4.79 -10.63
N SER A 252 -30.12 5.64 -10.77
CA SER A 252 -31.02 6.01 -9.67
C SER A 252 -31.77 4.82 -9.09
N THR A 253 -32.14 3.84 -9.92
CA THR A 253 -32.75 2.58 -9.45
C THR A 253 -31.76 1.70 -8.71
N ARG A 254 -30.51 1.56 -9.18
CA ARG A 254 -29.45 0.78 -8.51
C ARG A 254 -29.06 1.35 -7.15
N SER A 255 -28.94 2.67 -7.03
CA SER A 255 -28.60 3.32 -5.74
C SER A 255 -29.68 3.05 -4.69
N LYS A 256 -30.96 3.10 -5.07
CA LYS A 256 -32.09 2.79 -4.18
C LYS A 256 -32.12 1.32 -3.76
N THR A 257 -31.90 0.39 -4.69
CA THR A 257 -31.88 -1.04 -4.35
C THR A 257 -30.75 -1.38 -3.38
N THR A 258 -29.57 -0.78 -3.58
CA THR A 258 -28.42 -1.01 -2.70
C THR A 258 -28.67 -0.51 -1.28
N GLY A 259 -29.39 0.61 -1.13
CA GLY A 259 -29.81 1.13 0.18
C GLY A 259 -30.90 0.28 0.85
N LEU A 260 -31.84 -0.28 0.08
CA LEU A 260 -33.00 -1.03 0.59
C LEU A 260 -32.67 -2.47 0.99
N THR A 261 -31.69 -3.13 0.37
CA THR A 261 -31.27 -4.50 0.74
C THR A 261 -30.47 -4.59 2.05
N THR A 262 -30.26 -3.47 2.75
CA THR A 262 -29.67 -3.40 4.09
C THR A 262 -30.69 -2.98 5.16
N GLY A 263 -31.99 -3.10 4.89
CA GLY A 263 -33.03 -2.64 5.83
C GLY A 263 -34.24 -3.55 6.03
N ALA A 264 -34.59 -4.45 5.11
CA ALA A 264 -35.73 -5.34 5.32
C ALA A 264 -35.72 -6.52 4.34
N MET A 265 -35.67 -7.75 4.85
CA MET A 265 -36.55 -8.85 4.42
C MET A 265 -36.51 -10.02 5.43
N PRO A 266 -37.61 -10.78 5.55
CA PRO A 266 -37.90 -11.67 6.66
C PRO A 266 -37.22 -13.04 6.52
N ALA A 267 -36.99 -13.64 7.68
CA ALA A 267 -36.55 -15.02 7.83
C ALA A 267 -37.45 -15.99 7.06
N MET A 268 -36.91 -16.61 6.01
CA MET A 268 -37.35 -17.94 5.57
C MET A 268 -36.13 -18.83 5.42
N ALA A 269 -36.13 -19.87 6.25
CA ALA A 269 -35.09 -20.86 6.39
C ALA A 269 -35.10 -21.86 5.24
N HIS A 270 -33.93 -22.15 4.65
CA HIS A 270 -33.58 -23.47 4.09
C HIS A 270 -32.05 -23.60 4.14
N SER A 271 -31.53 -24.41 5.06
CA SER A 271 -31.09 -25.80 4.85
C SER A 271 -29.75 -25.94 4.12
N SER A 272 -28.70 -26.07 4.94
CA SER A 272 -27.50 -26.94 4.83
C SER A 272 -26.92 -27.30 3.47
N THR A 273 -25.63 -26.96 3.27
CA THR A 273 -24.57 -27.91 2.84
C THR A 273 -23.16 -27.38 3.19
N PRO A 274 -22.19 -28.24 3.55
CA PRO A 274 -20.80 -27.86 3.85
C PRO A 274 -19.87 -28.07 2.65
N GLY A 275 -18.91 -27.17 2.40
CA GLY A 275 -17.99 -27.27 1.27
C GLY A 275 -16.60 -26.67 1.52
N SER A 276 -15.71 -27.52 2.03
CA SER A 276 -14.26 -27.64 1.75
C SER A 276 -13.32 -26.43 1.84
N ASN A 277 -12.52 -26.46 2.91
CA ASN A 277 -11.24 -25.78 3.07
C ASN A 277 -10.23 -26.20 1.98
N SER A 278 -9.58 -25.25 1.32
CA SER A 278 -8.28 -25.47 0.66
C SER A 278 -7.23 -24.52 1.23
N SER A 279 -6.38 -25.04 2.10
CA SER A 279 -5.19 -24.37 2.62
C SER A 279 -4.04 -24.50 1.63
N LEU A 280 -3.73 -23.44 0.90
CA LEU A 280 -2.45 -23.33 0.18
C LEU A 280 -1.43 -22.59 1.04
N LYS A 281 -0.61 -23.42 1.70
CA LYS A 281 0.63 -23.09 2.39
C LYS A 281 1.62 -22.49 1.38
N ARG A 282 1.99 -21.21 1.52
CA ARG A 282 3.08 -20.60 0.75
C ARG A 282 4.15 -20.09 1.72
N GLY A 283 5.36 -20.61 1.54
CA GLY A 283 6.51 -20.43 2.42
C GLY A 283 7.04 -19.00 2.47
N ALA A 284 7.57 -18.65 3.63
CA ALA A 284 8.32 -17.44 3.88
C ALA A 284 9.77 -17.62 3.39
N ASN A 285 10.29 -16.63 2.66
CA ASN A 285 11.72 -16.28 2.65
C ASN A 285 11.90 -14.94 1.92
N ALA A 286 12.38 -13.92 2.65
CA ALA A 286 13.36 -12.91 2.21
C ALA A 286 13.32 -11.69 3.14
N THR A 287 14.34 -11.62 3.99
CA THR A 287 14.76 -10.47 4.78
C THR A 287 15.10 -9.30 3.85
N THR A 288 14.31 -8.23 3.88
CA THR A 288 14.61 -6.98 3.15
C THR A 288 14.60 -5.83 4.15
N MET A 289 15.63 -4.99 4.08
CA MET A 289 15.93 -3.85 4.95
C MET A 289 14.71 -2.94 5.15
N ALA A 290 14.48 -2.56 6.40
CA ALA A 290 13.32 -1.84 6.87
C ALA A 290 13.32 -0.38 6.38
N ALA A 291 12.49 -0.10 5.37
CA ALA A 291 11.95 1.25 5.16
C ALA A 291 10.95 1.58 6.29
N PRO A 292 10.82 2.85 6.70
CA PRO A 292 9.85 3.24 7.72
C PRO A 292 8.45 2.81 7.29
N LEU A 293 7.77 2.06 8.15
CA LEU A 293 6.40 1.55 7.99
C LEU A 293 5.45 2.72 7.73
N GLN A 294 5.26 3.07 6.45
CA GLN A 294 4.28 4.05 6.07
C GLN A 294 2.88 3.50 6.37
N LYS A 295 2.16 4.29 7.16
CA LYS A 295 0.81 4.05 7.67
C LYS A 295 -0.14 3.94 6.48
N ARG A 296 -0.33 2.71 5.95
CA ARG A 296 -1.29 2.42 4.87
C ARG A 296 -2.62 3.11 5.20
N ALA A 297 -3.13 3.89 4.25
CA ALA A 297 -4.45 4.51 4.34
C ALA A 297 -5.46 3.41 4.70
N ARG A 298 -6.09 3.54 5.86
CA ARG A 298 -7.05 2.55 6.37
C ARG A 298 -8.27 2.57 5.45
N THR A 299 -8.41 1.54 4.64
CA THR A 299 -9.64 1.20 3.90
C THR A 299 -10.84 1.35 4.82
N ASP A 300 -11.76 2.27 4.49
CA ASP A 300 -13.12 2.43 5.03
C ASP A 300 -13.32 1.82 6.42
N GLY A 301 -12.58 2.37 7.40
CA GLY A 301 -12.48 1.80 8.74
C GLY A 301 -13.85 1.77 9.42
N ARG A 302 -14.47 0.59 9.45
CA ARG A 302 -15.65 0.34 10.28
C ARG A 302 -15.24 0.33 11.74
N CYS A 303 -16.09 0.90 12.58
CA CYS A 303 -15.96 0.82 14.02
C CYS A 303 -16.09 -0.64 14.46
N PHE A 304 -15.05 -1.20 15.09
CA PHE A 304 -15.09 -2.58 15.59
C PHE A 304 -16.05 -2.80 16.76
N ARG A 305 -16.58 -1.71 17.33
CA ARG A 305 -17.54 -1.79 18.44
C ARG A 305 -18.98 -1.95 17.95
N CYS A 306 -19.40 -1.16 16.96
CA CYS A 306 -20.77 -1.23 16.45
C CYS A 306 -20.89 -1.72 14.99
N GLY A 307 -19.86 -1.58 14.16
CA GLY A 307 -19.87 -1.96 12.74
C GLY A 307 -20.17 -0.83 11.75
N ASN A 308 -20.58 0.35 12.23
CA ASN A 308 -20.77 1.54 11.39
C ASN A 308 -19.44 2.17 10.98
N SER A 309 -19.39 2.87 9.86
CA SER A 309 -18.21 3.62 9.41
C SER A 309 -18.08 4.99 10.11
N GLY A 310 -16.93 5.63 9.94
CA GLY A 310 -16.73 7.05 10.27
C GLY A 310 -16.27 7.36 11.69
N HIS A 311 -16.04 6.36 12.55
CA HIS A 311 -15.56 6.59 13.93
C HIS A 311 -14.79 5.41 14.52
N PHE A 312 -14.04 5.68 15.59
CA PHE A 312 -13.30 4.68 16.36
C PHE A 312 -14.11 4.11 17.54
N PRO A 313 -13.76 2.91 18.07
CA PRO A 313 -14.45 2.32 19.23
C PRO A 313 -14.62 3.25 20.43
N ALA A 314 -13.61 4.06 20.75
CA ALA A 314 -13.65 5.03 21.85
C ALA A 314 -14.71 6.13 21.65
N GLN A 315 -15.04 6.47 20.40
CA GLN A 315 -15.99 7.51 20.01
C GLN A 315 -17.38 6.94 19.71
N CYS A 316 -17.55 5.62 19.85
CA CYS A 316 -18.80 4.95 19.50
C CYS A 316 -19.85 5.17 20.60
N THR A 317 -20.96 5.82 20.22
CA THR A 317 -22.11 6.09 21.10
C THR A 317 -23.24 5.05 20.95
N ASN A 318 -23.12 4.13 19.99
CA ASN A 318 -24.16 3.12 19.76
C ASN A 318 -24.24 2.12 20.91
N ALA A 319 -25.45 1.82 21.37
CA ALA A 319 -25.70 0.75 22.35
C ALA A 319 -25.70 -0.65 21.71
N LEU A 320 -26.05 -0.73 20.43
CA LEU A 320 -26.16 -1.98 19.68
C LEU A 320 -25.19 -2.01 18.48
N THR A 321 -24.75 -3.21 18.13
CA THR A 321 -24.02 -3.48 16.89
C THR A 321 -24.98 -3.48 15.71
N ILE A 322 -24.46 -3.40 14.48
CA ILE A 322 -25.22 -3.59 13.24
C ILE A 322 -25.91 -4.96 13.15
N THR A 323 -25.68 -5.89 14.08
CA THR A 323 -26.40 -7.17 14.14
C THR A 323 -27.43 -7.23 15.28
N GLY A 324 -27.74 -6.08 15.91
CA GLY A 324 -28.68 -5.97 17.03
C GLY A 324 -28.15 -6.48 18.37
N ARG A 325 -26.87 -6.87 18.46
CA ARG A 325 -26.25 -7.33 19.72
C ARG A 325 -25.81 -6.12 20.56
N PRO A 326 -25.78 -6.21 21.90
CA PRO A 326 -25.12 -5.19 22.73
C PRO A 326 -23.67 -5.01 22.29
N VAL A 327 -23.21 -3.75 22.19
CA VAL A 327 -21.82 -3.46 21.86
C VAL A 327 -20.88 -3.97 22.95
N ALA A 328 -19.69 -4.40 22.57
CA ALA A 328 -18.63 -4.71 23.53
C ALA A 328 -18.27 -3.47 24.37
N ALA A 329 -18.06 -3.66 25.67
CA ALA A 329 -17.65 -2.59 26.57
C ALA A 329 -16.22 -2.13 26.25
N LEU A 330 -15.95 -0.83 26.44
CA LEU A 330 -14.59 -0.33 26.40
C LEU A 330 -13.87 -0.69 27.71
N VAL A 331 -12.60 -1.07 27.60
CA VAL A 331 -11.76 -1.30 28.78
C VAL A 331 -11.37 0.05 29.36
N THR A 332 -11.65 0.27 30.65
CA THR A 332 -11.39 1.55 31.35
C THR A 332 -9.98 1.65 31.95
N ASP A 333 -9.13 0.65 31.75
CA ASP A 333 -7.76 0.62 32.24
C ASP A 333 -6.90 1.67 31.49
N PRO A 334 -6.32 2.66 32.19
CA PRO A 334 -5.52 3.71 31.56
C PRO A 334 -4.22 3.21 30.93
N SER A 335 -3.75 2.00 31.29
CA SER A 335 -2.58 1.37 30.66
C SER A 335 -2.86 0.80 29.27
N ARG A 336 -4.13 0.73 28.86
CA ARG A 336 -4.59 0.16 27.59
C ARG A 336 -4.96 1.25 26.60
N SER A 337 -5.00 0.88 25.31
CA SER A 337 -5.51 1.78 24.28
C SER A 337 -6.99 2.11 24.56
N PRO A 338 -7.43 3.37 24.36
CA PRO A 338 -8.85 3.75 24.54
C PRO A 338 -9.79 3.02 23.57
N ASN A 339 -9.26 2.34 22.55
CA ASN A 339 -10.03 1.57 21.58
C ASN A 339 -10.11 0.07 21.93
N THR A 340 -9.64 -0.34 23.11
CA THR A 340 -9.64 -1.75 23.54
C THR A 340 -11.04 -2.18 23.97
N LEU A 341 -11.52 -3.30 23.43
CA LEU A 341 -12.84 -3.86 23.71
C LEU A 341 -12.74 -5.08 24.63
N ALA A 342 -13.59 -5.13 25.65
CA ALA A 342 -13.76 -6.27 26.54
C ALA A 342 -14.69 -7.32 25.91
N ALA A 343 -14.28 -8.58 25.96
CA ALA A 343 -15.11 -9.73 25.64
C ALA A 343 -15.91 -10.17 26.88
N ALA A 344 -16.94 -11.00 26.66
CA ALA A 344 -17.83 -11.46 27.74
C ALA A 344 -17.12 -12.32 28.80
N ASP A 345 -15.96 -12.90 28.47
CA ASP A 345 -15.14 -13.70 29.39
C ASP A 345 -14.14 -12.85 30.19
N GLY A 346 -14.23 -11.51 30.12
CA GLY A 346 -13.33 -10.59 30.80
C GLY A 346 -11.98 -10.39 30.10
N ARG A 347 -11.68 -11.15 29.03
CA ARG A 347 -10.49 -10.92 28.20
C ARG A 347 -10.74 -9.82 27.18
N HIS A 348 -9.73 -9.47 26.39
CA HIS A 348 -9.84 -8.45 25.35
C HIS A 348 -9.98 -9.06 23.97
N TYR A 349 -10.68 -8.39 23.06
CA TYR A 349 -10.69 -8.78 21.66
C TYR A 349 -9.31 -8.54 21.02
N CYS A 350 -8.84 -9.51 20.23
CA CYS A 350 -7.58 -9.37 19.51
C CYS A 350 -7.72 -8.39 18.34
N PHE A 351 -7.03 -7.26 18.39
CA PHE A 351 -7.10 -6.24 17.34
C PHE A 351 -6.65 -6.75 15.96
N ASN A 352 -5.55 -7.52 15.90
CA ASN A 352 -5.04 -8.06 14.63
C ASN A 352 -6.03 -9.03 13.98
N PHE A 353 -6.63 -9.91 14.79
CA PHE A 353 -7.70 -10.79 14.34
C PHE A 353 -8.93 -9.98 13.91
N ALA A 354 -9.32 -8.96 14.67
CA ALA A 354 -10.47 -8.12 14.33
C ALA A 354 -10.30 -7.42 12.97
N VAL A 355 -9.10 -6.94 12.64
CA VAL A 355 -8.82 -6.28 11.34
C VAL A 355 -8.76 -7.27 10.19
N SER A 356 -8.02 -8.38 10.35
CA SER A 356 -7.60 -9.22 9.22
C SER A 356 -8.25 -10.61 9.16
N GLY A 357 -8.99 -11.00 10.20
CA GLY A 357 -9.45 -12.38 10.40
C GLY A 357 -8.34 -13.36 10.78
N ASN A 358 -7.09 -12.91 10.89
CA ASN A 358 -5.93 -13.73 11.23
C ASN A 358 -5.11 -13.09 12.35
N CYS A 359 -4.45 -13.91 13.16
CA CYS A 359 -3.54 -13.45 14.21
C CYS A 359 -2.25 -14.26 14.14
N ARG A 360 -1.10 -13.56 14.16
CA ARG A 360 0.23 -14.21 14.11
C ARG A 360 0.48 -15.18 15.27
N PHE A 361 -0.22 -15.00 16.39
CA PHE A 361 -0.07 -15.84 17.57
C PHE A 361 -1.01 -17.07 17.56
N GLY A 362 -1.90 -17.18 16.57
CA GLY A 362 -2.82 -18.32 16.45
C GLY A 362 -3.59 -18.58 17.76
N GLU A 363 -3.65 -19.84 18.17
CA GLU A 363 -4.32 -20.26 19.41
C GLU A 363 -3.61 -19.83 20.69
N GLN A 364 -2.32 -19.46 20.61
CA GLN A 364 -1.53 -18.97 21.75
C GLN A 364 -1.81 -17.49 22.07
N CYS A 365 -2.68 -16.83 21.30
CA CYS A 365 -3.05 -15.46 21.60
C CYS A 365 -3.85 -15.38 22.91
N GLN A 366 -3.39 -14.55 23.85
CA GLN A 366 -4.11 -14.34 25.12
C GLN A 366 -5.47 -13.64 24.92
N ASN A 367 -5.64 -12.94 23.80
CA ASN A 367 -6.85 -12.20 23.45
C ASN A 367 -7.87 -13.08 22.71
N VAL A 368 -9.15 -12.71 22.78
CA VAL A 368 -10.25 -13.43 22.14
C VAL A 368 -10.24 -13.26 20.63
N HIS A 369 -10.25 -14.38 19.90
CA HIS A 369 -10.45 -14.46 18.46
C HIS A 369 -11.92 -14.68 18.13
N ALA A 370 -12.70 -13.60 18.22
CA ALA A 370 -14.08 -13.57 17.78
C ALA A 370 -14.42 -12.19 17.20
N CYS A 371 -15.38 -12.15 16.29
CA CYS A 371 -15.95 -10.92 15.77
C CYS A 371 -16.71 -10.20 16.89
N SER A 372 -16.28 -9.02 17.29
CA SER A 372 -16.96 -8.22 18.33
C SER A 372 -18.36 -7.73 17.91
N ILE A 373 -18.68 -7.77 16.61
CA ILE A 373 -19.98 -7.34 16.07
C ILE A 373 -21.01 -8.47 16.19
N CYS A 374 -20.71 -9.65 15.63
CA CYS A 374 -21.65 -10.78 15.54
C CYS A 374 -21.33 -11.96 16.47
N GLY A 375 -20.14 -11.99 17.08
CA GLY A 375 -19.64 -13.03 18.00
C GLY A 375 -19.06 -14.29 17.33
N ASN A 376 -19.04 -14.38 16.00
CA ASN A 376 -18.51 -15.56 15.31
C ASN A 376 -16.98 -15.61 15.38
N ARG A 377 -16.39 -16.80 15.55
CA ARG A 377 -14.93 -17.04 15.61
C ARG A 377 -14.26 -17.25 14.25
N SER A 378 -15.01 -17.33 13.16
CA SER A 378 -14.49 -17.56 11.80
C SER A 378 -13.88 -16.33 11.14
N HIS A 379 -14.19 -15.12 11.62
CA HIS A 379 -13.74 -13.87 11.01
C HIS A 379 -13.57 -12.77 12.05
N GLY A 380 -12.79 -11.74 11.71
CA GLY A 380 -12.65 -10.51 12.49
C GLY A 380 -13.77 -9.49 12.20
N ALA A 381 -13.92 -8.50 13.08
CA ALA A 381 -14.91 -7.43 12.91
C ALA A 381 -14.82 -6.68 11.56
N GLY A 382 -13.61 -6.49 11.02
CA GLY A 382 -13.39 -5.87 9.71
C GLY A 382 -13.92 -6.68 8.53
N GLY A 383 -14.06 -8.01 8.68
CA GLY A 383 -14.63 -8.91 7.68
C GLY A 383 -16.08 -9.31 7.97
N CYS A 384 -16.78 -8.66 8.91
CA CYS A 384 -18.14 -9.05 9.28
C CYS A 384 -19.13 -8.73 8.15
N THR A 385 -19.64 -9.77 7.48
CA THR A 385 -20.63 -9.67 6.42
C THR A 385 -22.07 -9.68 6.93
N ARG A 386 -22.28 -10.01 8.21
CA ARG A 386 -23.60 -9.92 8.86
C ARG A 386 -23.95 -8.44 9.03
N ARG A 387 -24.59 -7.89 8.01
CA ARG A 387 -25.30 -6.60 8.05
C ARG A 387 -26.73 -6.90 8.53
N ALA A 388 -27.27 -6.07 9.42
CA ALA A 388 -28.73 -5.94 9.50
C ALA A 388 -29.24 -5.28 8.22
#